data_AF-A0A842L893-F1
#
_entry.id   AF-A0A842L893-F1
#
_cell.length_a   1.000
_cell.length_b   1.000
_cell.length_c   1.000
_cell.angle_alpha   90.00
_cell.angle_beta   90.00
_cell.angle_gamma   90.00
#
_symmetry.space_group_name_H-M   'P 1'
#
loop_
_entity.id
_entity.type
_entity.pdbx_description
1 polymer ?
#
loop_
_entity_poly.entity_id
_entity_poly.type
_entity_poly.pdbx_seq_one_letter_code
_entity_poly.pdbx_strand_id
1 'polypeptide(L)'
;MIGIIGGTGIYKTPKNVEVEKKIIKTPYGDSPTISIFKLHDKKIAFIPRHAEDHDYPPHKINYRANIWALKRLGVTRIIATNTAGSLHKSIKPGTIVTP
;
A
#
# COMPACT_ATOMS: atom_id res chain seq x y z
N MET A 1 -6.25 1.82 13.24
CA MET A 1 -5.48 2.46 12.16
C MET A 1 -5.86 1.82 10.83
N ILE A 2 -5.89 2.56 9.73
CA ILE A 2 -6.15 2.01 8.38
C ILE A 2 -4.81 1.83 7.65
N GLY A 3 -4.63 0.69 7.00
CA GLY A 3 -3.51 0.44 6.10
C GLY A 3 -3.92 0.70 4.65
N ILE A 4 -3.08 1.34 3.87
CA ILE A 4 -3.25 1.49 2.42
C ILE A 4 -2.06 0.84 1.73
N ILE A 5 -2.33 -0.09 0.79
CA ILE A 5 -1.30 -0.66 -0.07
C ILE A 5 -1.52 -0.13 -1.49
N GLY A 6 -0.66 0.79 -1.91
CA GLY A 6 -0.73 1.39 -3.24
C GLY A 6 -0.14 0.48 -4.31
N GLY A 7 -0.93 0.12 -5.32
CA GLY A 7 -0.46 -0.55 -6.53
C GLY A 7 0.10 0.43 -7.56
N THR A 8 0.24 -0.02 -8.80
CA THR A 8 0.66 0.82 -9.94
C THR A 8 -0.19 2.09 -10.03
N GLY A 9 0.48 3.25 -10.11
CA GLY A 9 -0.13 4.58 -10.16
C GLY A 9 -0.32 5.27 -8.79
N ILE A 10 -0.13 4.56 -7.67
CA ILE A 10 -0.21 5.15 -6.32
C ILE A 10 1.05 4.80 -5.51
N TYR A 11 2.06 5.66 -5.63
CA TYR A 11 3.39 5.44 -5.03
C TYR A 11 3.72 6.40 -3.88
N LYS A 12 3.02 7.54 -3.79
CA LYS A 12 3.34 8.63 -2.88
C LYS A 12 2.14 8.99 -2.01
N THR A 13 2.44 9.56 -0.84
CA THR A 13 1.44 10.15 0.05
C THR A 13 0.85 11.43 -0.55
N PRO A 14 -0.31 11.90 -0.06
CA PRO A 14 -0.84 13.20 -0.44
C PRO A 14 0.19 14.33 -0.25
N LYS A 15 0.12 15.37 -1.09
CA LYS A 15 0.89 16.60 -0.89
C LYS A 15 0.27 17.34 0.32
N ASN A 16 1.11 17.83 1.24
CA ASN A 16 0.72 18.57 2.45
C ASN A 16 0.22 17.73 3.64
N VAL A 17 0.73 16.51 3.82
CA VAL A 17 0.61 15.78 5.09
C VAL A 17 1.99 15.62 5.73
N GLU A 18 2.04 15.70 7.05
CA GLU A 18 3.24 15.31 7.80
C GLU A 18 3.37 13.79 7.79
N VAL A 19 4.55 13.29 7.40
CA VAL A 19 4.81 11.86 7.19
C VAL A 19 5.94 11.39 8.09
N GLU A 20 5.64 10.41 8.94
CA GLU A 20 6.64 9.62 9.67
C GLU A 20 6.98 8.36 8.83
N LYS A 21 8.24 8.18 8.46
CA LYS A 21 8.70 6.98 7.73
C LYS A 21 9.19 5.91 8.72
N LYS A 22 8.76 4.65 8.57
CA LYS A 22 9.22 3.50 9.39
C LYS A 22 9.59 2.29 8.54
N ILE A 23 10.65 1.60 8.96
CA ILE A 23 10.96 0.23 8.53
C ILE A 23 10.74 -0.70 9.72
N ILE A 24 9.98 -1.77 9.53
CA ILE A 24 9.67 -2.74 10.58
C ILE A 24 10.41 -4.03 10.27
N LYS A 25 11.28 -4.46 11.19
CA LYS A 25 11.89 -5.79 11.13
C LYS A 25 10.82 -6.85 11.32
N THR A 26 10.70 -7.78 10.38
CA THR A 26 9.72 -8.88 10.45
C THR A 26 10.43 -10.24 10.38
N PRO A 27 9.78 -11.34 10.81
CA PRO A 27 10.32 -12.69 10.63
C PRO A 27 10.54 -13.09 9.16
N TYR A 28 10.03 -12.30 8.21
CA TYR A 28 10.14 -12.56 6.77
C TYR A 28 11.16 -11.65 6.07
N GLY A 29 11.93 -10.87 6.83
CA GLY A 29 12.77 -9.78 6.35
C GLY A 29 12.18 -8.41 6.68
N ASP A 30 12.91 -7.34 6.36
CA ASP A 30 12.47 -5.98 6.62
C ASP A 30 11.25 -5.62 5.76
N SER A 31 10.35 -4.83 6.33
CA SER A 31 9.27 -4.21 5.56
C SER A 31 9.85 -3.19 4.57
N PRO A 32 9.11 -2.85 3.50
CA PRO A 32 9.38 -1.59 2.80
C PRO A 32 9.21 -0.41 3.77
N THR A 33 9.70 0.75 3.35
CA THR A 33 9.44 2.01 4.06
C THR A 33 7.93 2.29 4.10
N ILE A 34 7.38 2.33 5.31
CA ILE A 34 5.98 2.60 5.58
C ILE A 34 5.83 4.08 5.92
N SER A 35 4.96 4.78 5.20
CA SER A 35 4.63 6.16 5.47
C SER A 35 3.43 6.23 6.40
N ILE A 36 3.59 6.83 7.58
CA ILE A 36 2.53 7.00 8.57
C ILE A 36 2.15 8.48 8.60
N PHE A 37 0.87 8.77 8.39
CA PHE A 37 0.36 10.14 8.37
C PHE A 37 -1.10 10.19 8.83
N LYS A 38 -1.59 11.40 9.08
CA LYS A 38 -3.00 11.65 9.35
C LYS A 38 -3.67 12.17 8.08
N LEU A 39 -4.80 11.58 7.72
CA LEU A 39 -5.68 12.09 6.67
C LEU A 39 -7.06 12.29 7.29
N HIS A 40 -7.53 13.55 7.30
CA HIS A 40 -8.68 13.98 8.11
C HIS A 40 -8.49 13.58 9.59
N ASP A 41 -9.41 12.82 10.19
CA ASP A 41 -9.36 12.32 11.56
C ASP A 41 -8.74 10.90 11.66
N LYS A 42 -8.31 10.31 10.55
CA LYS A 42 -7.82 8.92 10.51
C LYS A 42 -6.30 8.85 10.41
N LYS A 43 -5.71 7.96 11.21
CA LYS A 43 -4.30 7.58 11.09
C LYS A 43 -4.14 6.50 10.03
N ILE A 44 -3.28 6.75 9.05
CA ILE A 44 -3.01 5.91 7.88
C ILE A 44 -1.58 5.38 7.96
N ALA A 45 -1.40 4.10 7.65
CA ALA A 45 -0.11 3.49 7.32
C ALA A 45 -0.11 3.10 5.84
N PHE A 46 0.77 3.69 5.05
CA PHE A 46 0.84 3.51 3.61
C PHE A 46 2.08 2.73 3.19
N ILE A 47 1.89 1.74 2.33
CA ILE A 47 2.96 0.97 1.67
C ILE A 47 2.81 1.12 0.16
N PRO A 48 3.80 1.69 -0.56
CA PRO A 48 3.88 1.54 -2.00
C PRO A 48 4.32 0.10 -2.32
N ARG A 49 3.45 -0.68 -2.96
CA ARG A 49 3.67 -2.13 -3.16
C ARG A 49 4.95 -2.43 -3.91
N HIS A 50 5.29 -1.60 -4.89
CA HIS A 50 6.44 -1.76 -5.76
C HIS A 50 7.66 -0.94 -5.30
N ALA A 51 7.71 -0.54 -4.02
CA ALA A 51 8.58 0.53 -3.51
C ALA A 51 8.25 1.92 -4.08
N GLU A 52 8.85 2.96 -3.51
CA GLU A 52 8.56 4.37 -3.86
C GLU A 52 8.92 4.68 -5.32
N ASP A 53 9.99 4.06 -5.83
CA ASP A 53 10.50 4.24 -7.19
C ASP A 53 10.07 3.15 -8.18
N HIS A 54 9.13 2.28 -7.79
CA HIS A 54 8.60 1.17 -8.62
C HIS A 54 9.61 0.06 -8.97
N ASP A 55 10.64 -0.11 -8.14
CA ASP A 55 11.77 -1.02 -8.39
C ASP A 55 11.45 -2.51 -8.25
N TYR A 56 10.35 -2.87 -7.57
CA TYR A 56 10.05 -4.28 -7.30
C TYR A 56 9.02 -4.87 -8.26
N PRO A 57 9.37 -5.87 -9.09
CA PRO A 57 8.40 -6.57 -9.90
C PRO A 57 7.46 -7.41 -9.02
N PRO A 58 6.24 -7.77 -9.50
CA PRO A 58 5.23 -8.46 -8.72
C PRO A 58 5.71 -9.70 -7.93
N HIS A 59 6.62 -10.47 -8.52
CA HIS A 59 7.15 -11.73 -7.96
C HIS A 59 8.25 -11.53 -6.91
N LYS A 60 8.78 -10.31 -6.74
CA LYS A 60 9.80 -9.96 -5.73
C LYS A 60 9.22 -9.26 -4.51
N ILE A 61 7.93 -8.93 -4.53
CA ILE A 61 7.28 -8.26 -3.40
C ILE A 61 7.21 -9.22 -2.20
N ASN A 62 7.69 -8.76 -1.05
CA ASN A 62 7.58 -9.50 0.19
C ASN A 62 6.23 -9.26 0.88
N TYR A 63 5.17 -9.89 0.36
CA TYR A 63 3.81 -9.73 0.88
C TYR A 63 3.69 -10.08 2.37
N ARG A 64 4.45 -11.07 2.85
CA ARG A 64 4.45 -11.47 4.26
C ARG A 64 4.99 -10.37 5.16
N ALA A 65 6.12 -9.76 4.80
CA ALA A 65 6.67 -8.63 5.54
C ALA A 65 5.71 -7.43 5.55
N ASN A 66 5.07 -7.13 4.41
CA ASN A 66 4.10 -6.02 4.31
C ASN A 66 2.93 -6.20 5.28
N ILE A 67 2.24 -7.34 5.23
CA ILE A 67 1.06 -7.59 6.08
C ILE A 67 1.45 -7.69 7.55
N TRP A 68 2.58 -8.34 7.85
CA TRP A 68 3.05 -8.48 9.23
C TRP A 68 3.39 -7.12 9.85
N ALA A 69 4.07 -6.25 9.10
CA ALA A 69 4.42 -4.90 9.55
C ALA A 69 3.18 -4.04 9.81
N LEU A 70 2.20 -4.05 8.89
CA LEU A 70 0.92 -3.34 9.10
C LEU A 70 0.20 -3.84 10.35
N LYS A 71 0.16 -5.17 10.56
CA LYS A 71 -0.45 -5.76 11.76
C LYS A 71 0.24 -5.28 13.03
N ARG A 72 1.58 -5.24 13.07
CA ARG A 72 2.35 -4.73 14.23
C ARG A 72 2.16 -3.25 14.50
N LEU A 73 1.91 -2.45 13.46
CA LEU A 73 1.57 -1.03 13.59
C LEU A 73 0.14 -0.80 14.11
N GLY A 74 -0.64 -1.85 14.36
CA GLY A 74 -2.02 -1.74 14.85
C GLY A 74 -3.04 -1.43 13.74
N VAL A 75 -2.70 -1.75 12.48
CA VAL A 75 -3.66 -1.69 11.38
C VAL A 75 -4.73 -2.76 11.59
N THR A 76 -6.00 -2.35 11.48
CA THR A 76 -7.16 -3.23 11.65
C THR A 76 -7.92 -3.47 10.34
N ARG A 77 -7.76 -2.59 9.34
CA ARG A 77 -8.32 -2.74 8.00
C ARG A 77 -7.32 -2.28 6.95
N ILE A 78 -7.28 -2.98 5.82
CA ILE A 78 -6.40 -2.67 4.69
C ILE A 78 -7.26 -2.36 3.48
N ILE A 79 -6.95 -1.26 2.79
CA ILE A 79 -7.47 -0.94 1.46
C ILE A 79 -6.29 -1.06 0.49
N ALA A 80 -6.42 -1.94 -0.51
CA ALA A 80 -5.37 -2.15 -1.50
C ALA A 80 -5.88 -1.70 -2.87
N THR A 81 -5.05 -0.96 -3.60
CA THR A 81 -5.34 -0.58 -4.99
C THR A 81 -4.58 -1.49 -5.94
N ASN A 82 -5.21 -1.85 -7.06
CA ASN A 82 -4.65 -2.69 -8.10
C ASN A 82 -4.99 -2.10 -9.46
N THR A 83 -4.07 -2.25 -10.41
CA THR A 83 -4.34 -2.01 -11.83
C THR A 83 -4.50 -3.37 -12.50
N ALA A 84 -5.59 -3.56 -13.23
CA ALA A 84 -5.89 -4.80 -13.92
C ALA A 84 -6.47 -4.52 -15.32
N GLY A 85 -6.28 -5.47 -16.22
CA GLY A 85 -6.95 -5.50 -17.52
C GLY A 85 -8.29 -6.22 -17.40
N SER A 86 -9.35 -5.63 -17.97
CA SER A 86 -10.66 -6.28 -18.02
C SER A 86 -10.69 -7.39 -19.07
N LEU A 87 -11.33 -8.52 -18.73
CA LEU A 87 -11.72 -9.57 -19.66
C LEU A 87 -13.21 -9.49 -20.06
N HIS A 88 -13.93 -8.48 -19.56
CA HIS A 88 -15.35 -8.28 -19.82
C HIS A 88 -15.58 -6.95 -20.57
N LYS A 89 -16.22 -7.03 -21.75
CA LYS A 89 -16.40 -5.88 -22.66
C LYS A 89 -17.14 -4.69 -22.03
N SER A 90 -18.05 -4.92 -21.07
CA SER A 90 -18.78 -3.83 -20.40
C SER A 90 -17.92 -3.04 -19.40
N ILE A 91 -16.83 -3.63 -18.90
CA ILE A 91 -15.92 -2.97 -17.94
C ILE A 91 -14.84 -2.27 -18.76
N LYS A 92 -15.03 -0.96 -18.95
CA LYS A 92 -14.15 -0.10 -19.76
C LYS A 92 -12.93 0.38 -18.95
N PRO A 93 -11.83 0.78 -19.60
CA PRO A 93 -10.71 1.45 -18.92
C PRO A 93 -11.19 2.63 -18.05
N GLY A 94 -10.61 2.78 -16.86
CA GLY A 94 -11.01 3.79 -15.87
C GLY A 94 -12.16 3.36 -14.94
N THR A 95 -12.82 2.23 -15.21
CA THR A 95 -13.84 1.68 -14.30
C THR A 95 -13.19 1.20 -13.00
N ILE A 96 -13.76 1.59 -11.86
CA ILE A 96 -13.38 1.05 -10.55
C ILE A 96 -14.22 -0.20 -10.27
N VAL A 97 -13.56 -1.27 -9.85
CA VAL A 97 -14.20 -2.53 -9.45
C VAL A 97 -13.79 -2.85 -8.01
N THR A 98 -14.78 -3.18 -7.18
CA THR A 98 -14.55 -3.80 -5.86
C THR A 98 -14.92 -5.27 -6.01
N PRO A 99 -13.93 -6.18 -6.10
CA PRO A 99 -14.18 -7.61 -6.32
C PRO A 99 -14.74 -8.30 -5.07
#